data_AF-A0A433SCT8-F1
#
_entry.id   AF-A0A433SCT8-F1
#
_cell.length_a   1.000
_cell.length_b   1.000
_cell.length_c   1.000
_cell.angle_alpha   90.00
_cell.angle_beta   90.00
_cell.angle_gamma   90.00
#
_symmetry.space_group_name_H-M   'P 1'
#
loop_
_entity.id
_entity.type
_entity.pdbx_description
1 polymer ?
#
loop_
_entity_poly.entity_id
_entity_poly.type
_entity_poly.pdbx_seq_one_letter_code
_entity_poly.pdbx_strand_id
1 'polypeptide(L)'
;MRRLLVMGMVAALAVFSVFYFMNREQQQQALEQAALNRATSDNGFVELSTKVVGEGIVIMAPMNCTSQQARAADDLAAALRAEGIAFRRTNSLSLSLEATEENRRLLLRLDQVMDQPPPMVFVHGRAKSNPSFEEVVAEFRGR
;
A
#
# COMPACT_ATOMS: atom_id res chain seq x y z
N MET A 1 -12.17 49.76 24.73
CA MET A 1 -11.27 49.61 23.56
C MET A 1 -10.21 48.52 23.75
N ARG A 2 -9.42 48.53 24.84
CA ARG A 2 -8.35 47.54 25.08
C ARG A 2 -8.79 46.06 25.07
N ARG A 3 -9.98 45.73 25.60
CA ARG A 3 -10.53 44.35 25.59
C ARG A 3 -10.95 43.85 24.20
N LEU A 4 -11.46 44.73 23.34
CA LEU A 4 -11.82 44.41 21.95
C LEU A 4 -10.58 44.15 21.09
N LEU A 5 -9.50 44.91 21.31
CA LEU A 5 -8.20 44.66 20.66
C LEU A 5 -7.59 43.31 21.06
N VAL A 6 -7.65 42.95 22.35
CA VAL A 6 -7.12 41.67 22.83
C VAL A 6 -7.93 40.50 22.25
N MET A 7 -9.26 40.58 22.21
CA MET A 7 -10.08 39.52 21.60
C MET A 7 -9.85 39.39 20.08
N GLY A 8 -9.68 40.50 19.37
CA GLY A 8 -9.32 40.47 17.94
C GLY A 8 -7.96 39.79 17.68
N MET A 9 -6.97 40.05 18.53
CA MET A 9 -5.64 39.45 18.40
C MET A 9 -5.64 37.93 18.68
N VAL A 10 -6.40 37.48 19.68
CA VAL A 10 -6.54 36.05 19.99
C VAL A 10 -7.25 35.30 18.85
N ALA A 11 -8.31 35.88 18.29
CA ALA A 11 -9.01 35.30 17.15
C ALA A 11 -8.10 35.17 15.92
N ALA A 12 -7.30 36.20 15.62
CA ALA A 12 -6.34 36.16 14.50
C ALA A 12 -5.27 35.07 14.69
N LEU A 13 -4.74 34.91 15.90
CA LEU A 13 -3.76 33.86 16.20
C LEU A 13 -4.35 32.45 16.07
N ALA A 14 -5.60 32.26 16.48
CA ALA A 14 -6.29 30.97 16.33
C ALA A 14 -6.55 30.60 14.86
N VAL A 15 -6.96 31.57 14.04
CA VAL A 15 -7.13 31.34 12.59
C VAL A 15 -5.78 31.05 11.93
N PHE A 16 -4.73 31.79 12.30
CA PHE A 16 -3.39 31.57 11.76
C PHE A 16 -2.81 30.20 12.13
N SER A 17 -3.00 29.74 13.37
CA SER A 17 -2.52 28.44 13.81
C SER A 17 -3.24 27.29 13.11
N VAL A 18 -4.56 27.37 12.92
CA VAL A 18 -5.34 26.38 12.16
C VAL A 18 -4.90 26.36 10.70
N PHE A 19 -4.75 27.52 10.06
CA PHE A 19 -4.28 27.61 8.68
C PHE A 19 -2.87 27.01 8.51
N TYR A 20 -1.96 27.34 9.42
CA TYR A 20 -0.60 26.79 9.41
C TYR A 20 -0.58 25.27 9.60
N PHE A 21 -1.42 24.76 10.50
CA PHE A 21 -1.54 23.32 10.75
C PHE A 21 -2.11 22.58 9.53
N MET A 22 -3.23 23.03 8.97
CA MET A 22 -3.83 22.42 7.77
C MET A 22 -2.88 22.43 6.57
N ASN A 23 -2.18 23.54 6.34
CA ASN A 23 -1.22 23.64 5.24
C ASN A 23 -0.05 22.64 5.42
N ARG A 24 0.38 22.41 6.66
CA ARG A 24 1.43 21.43 6.98
C ARG A 24 0.95 19.99 6.75
N GLU A 25 -0.28 19.67 7.14
CA GLU A 25 -0.87 18.34 6.89
C GLU A 25 -1.01 18.06 5.38
N GLN A 26 -1.49 19.05 4.61
CA GLN A 26 -1.58 18.92 3.15
C GLN A 26 -0.21 18.67 2.49
N GLN A 27 0.83 19.39 2.94
CA GLN A 27 2.19 19.16 2.44
C GLN A 27 2.71 17.76 2.77
N GLN A 28 2.42 17.26 3.97
CA GLN A 28 2.80 15.90 4.37
C GLN A 28 2.09 14.84 3.51
N GLN A 29 0.78 14.97 3.32
CA GLN A 29 0.02 14.06 2.46
C GLN A 29 0.51 14.10 1.01
N ALA A 30 0.82 15.28 0.47
CA ALA A 30 1.35 15.40 -0.89
C ALA A 30 2.73 14.75 -1.04
N LEU A 31 3.62 14.90 -0.06
CA LEU A 31 4.92 14.24 -0.06
C LEU A 31 4.79 12.71 0.04
N GLU A 32 3.85 12.24 0.83
CA GLU A 32 3.57 10.81 1.00
C GLU A 32 2.98 10.19 -0.28
N GLN A 33 2.00 10.86 -0.90
CA GLN A 33 1.47 10.47 -2.21
C GLN A 33 2.55 10.49 -3.30
N ALA A 34 3.41 11.51 -3.33
CA ALA A 34 4.52 11.56 -4.27
C ALA A 34 5.53 10.43 -4.03
N ALA A 35 5.80 10.09 -2.77
CA ALA A 35 6.67 8.97 -2.41
C ALA A 35 6.05 7.62 -2.78
N LEU A 36 4.73 7.48 -2.64
CA LEU A 36 3.98 6.31 -3.08
C LEU A 36 4.03 6.19 -4.60
N ASN A 37 3.71 7.25 -5.34
CA ASN A 37 3.73 7.25 -6.80
C ASN A 37 5.10 6.87 -7.36
N ARG A 38 6.20 7.26 -6.69
CA ARG A 38 7.56 6.81 -7.07
C ARG A 38 7.84 5.35 -6.73
N ALA A 39 7.18 4.81 -5.72
CA ALA A 39 7.30 3.42 -5.29
C ALA A 39 6.33 2.50 -6.04
N THR A 40 5.43 3.04 -6.87
CA THR A 40 4.46 2.27 -7.65
C THR A 40 5.02 2.00 -9.05
N SER A 41 4.98 0.73 -9.48
CA SER A 41 5.34 0.33 -10.84
C SER A 41 4.30 0.77 -11.87
N ASP A 42 4.64 0.71 -13.15
CA ASP A 42 3.70 1.01 -14.24
C ASP A 42 2.45 0.10 -14.22
N ASN A 43 2.55 -1.10 -13.64
CA ASN A 43 1.43 -2.03 -13.48
C ASN A 43 0.65 -1.82 -12.15
N GLY A 44 0.97 -0.76 -11.40
CA GLY A 44 0.30 -0.41 -10.16
C GLY A 44 0.77 -1.19 -8.94
N PHE A 45 1.90 -1.90 -9.01
CA PHE A 45 2.46 -2.61 -7.85
C PHE A 45 3.30 -1.67 -6.99
N VAL A 46 3.02 -1.64 -5.69
CA VAL A 46 3.72 -0.80 -4.71
C VAL A 46 4.95 -1.54 -4.17
N GLU A 47 6.09 -0.88 -4.11
CA GLU A 47 7.34 -1.44 -3.60
C GLU A 47 7.36 -1.61 -2.06
N LEU A 48 7.55 -2.86 -1.61
CA LEU A 48 7.50 -3.30 -0.21
C LEU A 48 8.78 -4.02 0.26
N SER A 49 9.90 -3.88 -0.45
CA SER A 49 11.20 -4.53 -0.18
C SER A 49 11.22 -6.06 -0.40
N THR A 50 12.18 -6.53 -1.20
CA THR A 50 12.38 -7.96 -1.49
C THR A 50 12.85 -8.76 -0.26
N LYS A 51 13.48 -8.11 0.72
CA LYS A 51 13.91 -8.76 1.98
C LYS A 51 12.74 -9.29 2.80
N VAL A 52 11.56 -8.70 2.60
CA VAL A 52 10.38 -8.94 3.42
C VAL A 52 9.53 -10.08 2.86
N VAL A 53 9.38 -10.15 1.53
CA VAL A 53 8.44 -11.09 0.89
C VAL A 53 9.13 -12.14 0.00
N GLY A 54 10.41 -11.93 -0.30
CA GLY A 54 11.22 -12.80 -1.14
C GLY A 54 11.00 -12.57 -2.65
N GLU A 55 11.68 -13.38 -3.44
CA GLU A 55 11.62 -13.36 -4.90
C GLU A 55 10.46 -14.25 -5.44
N GLY A 56 9.93 -13.89 -6.61
CA GLY A 56 8.85 -14.61 -7.29
C GLY A 56 7.44 -14.12 -6.97
N ILE A 57 6.43 -14.93 -7.30
CA ILE A 57 5.01 -14.62 -7.13
C ILE A 57 4.49 -15.25 -5.83
N VAL A 58 3.88 -14.44 -4.96
CA VAL A 58 3.19 -14.89 -3.75
C VAL A 58 1.75 -14.38 -3.75
N ILE A 59 0.77 -15.28 -3.72
CA ILE A 59 -0.65 -14.96 -3.59
C ILE A 59 -1.04 -15.08 -2.13
N MET A 60 -1.42 -13.97 -1.52
CA MET A 60 -1.96 -13.90 -0.17
C MET A 60 -3.49 -13.74 -0.22
N ALA A 61 -4.19 -14.72 0.34
CA ALA A 61 -5.65 -14.70 0.42
C ALA A 61 -6.12 -15.32 1.74
N PRO A 62 -7.18 -14.78 2.39
CA PRO A 62 -7.75 -15.37 3.59
C PRO A 62 -8.18 -16.84 3.37
N MET A 63 -7.98 -17.70 4.39
CA MET A 63 -8.51 -19.07 4.35
C MET A 63 -10.04 -19.05 4.37
N ASN A 64 -10.66 -19.92 3.58
CA ASN A 64 -12.12 -20.16 3.60
C ASN A 64 -12.99 -18.93 3.29
N CYS A 65 -12.54 -18.00 2.45
CA CYS A 65 -13.47 -17.02 1.90
C CYS A 65 -14.44 -17.77 0.97
N THR A 66 -15.75 -17.76 1.25
CA THR A 66 -16.76 -18.32 0.32
C THR A 66 -17.22 -17.28 -0.71
N SER A 67 -16.68 -16.07 -0.61
CA SER A 67 -17.03 -14.91 -1.43
C SER A 67 -16.38 -14.96 -2.81
N GLN A 68 -16.80 -14.04 -3.68
CA GLN A 68 -16.17 -13.77 -4.98
C GLN A 68 -14.64 -13.59 -4.90
N GLN A 69 -14.13 -13.14 -3.75
CA GLN A 69 -12.70 -12.89 -3.54
C GLN A 69 -11.87 -14.17 -3.46
N ALA A 70 -12.40 -15.27 -2.91
CA ALA A 70 -11.69 -16.54 -2.97
C ALA A 70 -11.60 -17.07 -4.40
N ARG A 71 -12.67 -16.88 -5.19
CA ARG A 71 -12.65 -17.25 -6.61
C ARG A 71 -11.57 -16.47 -7.34
N ALA A 72 -11.44 -15.16 -7.12
CA ALA A 72 -10.37 -14.37 -7.73
C ALA A 72 -8.96 -14.94 -7.43
N ALA A 73 -8.70 -15.36 -6.19
CA ALA A 73 -7.43 -15.99 -5.82
C ALA A 73 -7.22 -17.37 -6.48
N ASP A 74 -8.28 -18.17 -6.58
CA ASP A 74 -8.27 -19.50 -7.20
C ASP A 74 -8.11 -19.41 -8.71
N ASP A 75 -8.84 -18.50 -9.35
CA ASP A 75 -8.80 -18.21 -10.79
C ASP A 75 -7.41 -17.72 -11.20
N LEU A 76 -6.83 -16.78 -10.44
CA LEU A 76 -5.46 -16.33 -10.68
C LEU A 76 -4.45 -17.46 -10.53
N ALA A 77 -4.56 -18.28 -9.48
CA ALA A 77 -3.68 -19.42 -9.26
C ALA A 77 -3.82 -20.48 -10.37
N ALA A 78 -5.03 -20.70 -10.89
CA ALA A 78 -5.29 -21.59 -12.00
C ALA A 78 -4.67 -21.07 -13.30
N ALA A 79 -4.82 -19.78 -13.60
CA ALA A 79 -4.23 -19.14 -14.76
C ALA A 79 -2.69 -19.19 -14.75
N LEU A 80 -2.06 -18.87 -13.61
CA LEU A 80 -0.61 -18.98 -13.46
C LEU A 80 -0.10 -20.42 -13.65
N ARG A 81 -0.84 -21.41 -13.12
CA ARG A 81 -0.49 -22.82 -13.29
C ARG A 81 -0.62 -23.28 -14.74
N ALA A 82 -1.65 -22.84 -15.45
CA ALA A 82 -1.84 -23.16 -16.87
C ALA A 82 -0.69 -22.66 -17.75
N GLU A 83 -0.08 -21.54 -17.37
CA GLU A 83 1.06 -20.91 -18.05
C GLU A 83 2.42 -21.39 -17.54
N GLY A 84 2.44 -22.39 -16.64
CA GLY A 84 3.67 -22.95 -16.09
C GLY A 84 4.46 -22.00 -15.18
N ILE A 85 3.84 -20.94 -14.68
CA ILE A 85 4.49 -19.95 -13.81
C ILE A 85 4.41 -20.42 -12.36
N ALA A 86 5.57 -20.54 -11.70
CA ALA A 86 5.65 -20.93 -10.30
C ALA A 86 5.14 -19.81 -9.38
N PHE A 87 4.32 -20.17 -8.39
CA PHE A 87 3.83 -19.26 -7.36
C PHE A 87 3.74 -19.95 -6.01
N ARG A 88 3.73 -19.16 -4.93
CA ARG A 88 3.40 -19.63 -3.58
C ARG A 88 2.06 -19.02 -3.15
N ARG A 89 1.24 -19.80 -2.45
CA ARG A 89 0.00 -19.28 -1.83
C ARG A 89 0.15 -19.32 -0.32
N THR A 90 -0.23 -18.22 0.32
CA THR A 90 -0.24 -18.10 1.79
C THR A 90 -1.53 -17.46 2.26
N ASN A 91 -1.88 -17.68 3.52
CA ASN A 91 -3.00 -17.03 4.21
C ASN A 91 -2.56 -15.97 5.21
N SER A 92 -1.26 -15.91 5.48
CA SER A 92 -0.69 -15.01 6.47
C SER A 92 0.69 -14.55 6.02
N LEU A 93 1.04 -13.34 6.46
CA LEU A 93 2.36 -12.77 6.27
C LEU A 93 2.81 -12.31 7.66
N SER A 94 3.92 -12.85 8.14
CA SER A 94 4.53 -12.43 9.41
C SER A 94 5.73 -11.57 9.10
N LEU A 95 5.68 -10.30 9.52
CA LEU A 95 6.75 -9.34 9.32
C LEU A 95 7.42 -9.06 10.66
N SER A 96 8.70 -9.37 10.75
CA SER A 96 9.55 -8.94 11.87
C SER A 96 10.40 -7.78 11.39
N LEU A 97 9.99 -6.56 11.75
CA LEU A 97 10.64 -5.33 11.34
C LEU A 97 11.10 -4.56 12.57
N GLU A 98 12.32 -4.04 12.51
CA GLU A 98 12.84 -3.11 13.54
C GLU A 98 12.07 -1.78 13.48
N ALA A 99 12.04 -1.06 14.60
CA ALA A 99 11.40 0.25 14.70
C ALA A 99 12.24 1.37 14.03
N THR A 100 12.41 1.28 12.72
CA THR A 100 13.08 2.31 11.89
C THR A 100 12.05 3.11 11.09
N GLU A 101 12.40 4.34 10.72
CA GLU A 101 11.50 5.19 9.91
C GLU A 101 11.24 4.60 8.51
N GLU A 102 12.21 3.87 7.96
CA GLU A 102 12.03 3.13 6.70
C GLU A 102 10.99 2.02 6.83
N ASN A 103 11.08 1.21 7.88
CA ASN A 103 10.11 0.15 8.16
C ASN A 103 8.73 0.72 8.46
N ARG A 104 8.64 1.88 9.12
CA ARG A 104 7.37 2.59 9.33
C ARG A 104 6.71 2.95 8.00
N ARG A 105 7.47 3.45 7.02
CA ARG A 105 6.95 3.76 5.68
C ARG A 105 6.54 2.51 4.91
N LEU A 106 7.29 1.42 5.06
CA LEU A 106 6.94 0.13 4.48
C LEU A 106 5.59 -0.37 5.01
N LEU A 107 5.38 -0.29 6.34
CA LEU A 107 4.12 -0.66 6.97
C LEU A 107 2.95 0.20 6.46
N LEU A 108 3.12 1.52 6.30
CA LEU A 108 2.08 2.40 5.74
C LEU A 108 1.70 2.00 4.30
N ARG A 109 2.69 1.69 3.46
CA ARG A 109 2.41 1.20 2.10
C ARG A 109 1.71 -0.15 2.11
N LEU A 110 2.14 -1.06 2.97
CA LEU A 110 1.51 -2.37 3.09
C LEU A 110 0.06 -2.25 3.57
N ASP A 111 -0.20 -1.40 4.56
CA ASP A 111 -1.54 -1.09 5.09
C ASP A 111 -2.46 -0.60 3.96
N GLN A 112 -1.97 0.32 3.14
CA GLN A 112 -2.72 0.80 1.98
C GLN A 112 -3.07 -0.30 0.97
N VAL A 113 -2.15 -1.23 0.70
CA VAL A 113 -2.43 -2.38 -0.19
C VAL A 113 -3.39 -3.36 0.50
N MET A 114 -3.28 -3.55 1.82
CA MET A 114 -4.14 -4.42 2.63
C MET A 114 -5.58 -3.92 2.74
N ASP A 115 -5.80 -2.60 2.72
CA ASP A 115 -7.12 -1.98 2.74
C ASP A 115 -7.92 -2.18 1.45
N GLN A 116 -7.28 -2.69 0.39
CA GLN A 116 -7.91 -2.98 -0.88
C GLN A 116 -8.40 -4.44 -0.95
N PRO A 117 -9.43 -4.74 -1.78
CA PRO A 117 -10.01 -6.09 -1.86
C PRO A 117 -8.97 -7.19 -2.16
N PRO A 118 -9.07 -8.37 -1.54
CA PRO A 118 -8.18 -9.51 -1.84
C PRO A 118 -8.44 -10.10 -3.24
N PRO A 119 -7.51 -10.92 -3.78
CA PRO A 119 -6.25 -11.35 -3.17
C PRO A 119 -5.15 -10.29 -3.22
N MET A 120 -4.29 -10.25 -2.20
CA MET A 120 -3.04 -9.50 -2.31
C MET A 120 -2.00 -10.36 -3.01
N VAL A 121 -1.32 -9.81 -4.01
CA VAL A 121 -0.29 -10.53 -4.75
C VAL A 121 1.01 -9.77 -4.65
N PHE A 122 2.05 -10.49 -4.27
CA PHE A 122 3.40 -10.01 -4.27
C PHE A 122 4.13 -10.53 -5.50
N VAL A 123 4.82 -9.65 -6.19
CA VAL A 123 5.70 -9.98 -7.28
C VAL A 123 7.02 -9.30 -6.96
N HIS A 124 8.06 -10.10 -6.70
CA HIS A 124 9.42 -9.56 -6.65
C HIS A 124 9.62 -8.43 -5.61
N GLY A 125 9.01 -8.57 -4.43
CA GLY A 125 9.07 -7.55 -3.36
C GLY A 125 8.19 -6.31 -3.59
N ARG A 126 7.35 -6.31 -4.62
CA ARG A 126 6.26 -5.33 -4.81
C ARG A 126 4.92 -6.02 -4.58
N ALA A 127 3.87 -5.26 -4.23
CA ALA A 127 2.55 -5.81 -3.97
C ALA A 127 1.43 -4.99 -4.61
N LYS A 128 0.37 -5.69 -4.98
CA LYS A 128 -0.88 -5.10 -5.43
C LYS A 128 -2.05 -5.92 -4.91
N SER A 129 -3.17 -5.27 -4.63
CA SER A 129 -4.40 -5.95 -4.24
C SER A 129 -5.31 -6.15 -5.44
N ASN A 130 -5.92 -7.33 -5.48
CA ASN A 130 -6.78 -7.86 -6.54
C ASN A 130 -6.27 -7.57 -7.98
N PRO A 131 -5.00 -7.87 -8.31
CA PRO A 131 -4.53 -7.69 -9.68
C PRO A 131 -5.10 -8.76 -10.61
N SER A 132 -5.17 -8.42 -11.90
CA SER A 132 -5.49 -9.40 -12.94
C SER A 132 -4.30 -10.32 -13.23
N PHE A 133 -4.55 -11.44 -13.90
CA PHE A 133 -3.49 -12.33 -14.39
C PHE A 133 -2.49 -11.58 -15.29
N GLU A 134 -2.98 -10.77 -16.22
CA GLU A 134 -2.15 -10.01 -17.16
C GLU A 134 -1.22 -9.04 -16.43
N GLU A 135 -1.72 -8.34 -15.40
CA GLU A 135 -0.93 -7.42 -14.60
C GLU A 135 0.16 -8.14 -13.80
N VAL A 136 -0.14 -9.30 -13.23
CA VAL A 136 0.83 -10.12 -12.50
C VAL A 136 1.93 -10.61 -13.45
N VAL A 137 1.58 -11.06 -14.66
CA VAL A 137 2.55 -11.54 -15.65
C VAL A 137 3.39 -10.39 -16.20
N ALA A 138 2.78 -9.24 -16.48
CA ALA A 138 3.50 -8.05 -16.92
C ALA A 138 4.51 -7.59 -15.86
N GLU A 139 4.12 -7.58 -14.59
CA GLU A 139 5.02 -7.24 -13.49
C GLU A 139 6.13 -8.30 -13.30
N PHE A 140 5.80 -9.58 -13.44
CA PHE A 140 6.76 -10.67 -13.28
C PHE A 140 7.80 -10.71 -14.40
N ARG A 141 7.39 -10.40 -15.64
CA ARG A 141 8.28 -10.41 -16.82
C ARG A 141 8.96 -9.07 -17.09
N GLY A 142 8.40 -7.97 -16.60
CA GLY A 142 8.92 -6.60 -16.79
C GLY A 142 10.11 -6.25 -15.90
N ARG A 143 10.75 -7.26 -15.29
CA ARG A 143 11.91 -7.12 -14.42
C ARG A 143 13.20 -7.51 -15.12
#